data_AF-A0A1V4R360-F1
#
_entry.id   AF-A0A1V4R360-F1
#
_cell.length_a   1.000
_cell.length_b   1.000
_cell.length_c   1.000
_cell.angle_alpha   90.00
_cell.angle_beta   90.00
_cell.angle_gamma   90.00
#
_symmetry.space_group_name_H-M   'P 1'
#
loop_
_entity.id
_entity.type
_entity.pdbx_description
1 polymer ?
#
loop_
_entity_poly.entity_id
_entity_poly.type
_entity_poly.pdbx_seq_one_letter_code
_entity_poly.pdbx_strand_id
1 'polypeptide(L)'
;MINIDCNEDCRYLEGVAYQKGREEEKEFSKLMESVPHGQYDDIFHDMEVAMMAGEIETYIRDIYIKGDIQITDKLVYESYKKVYRKHFKNELIEGDKLDKLTKRLLQLFDSNIEMWEFNMERSKIGQVFLRLMITIKNMSGGRLGEFGYLNHLKNNLFDTDLEDQFIVEDKFGNKTIHSIEKD
;
A
#
# COMPACT_ATOMS: atom_id res chain seq x y z
N MET A 1 19.54 -12.17 34.56
CA MET A 1 19.97 -11.39 33.39
C MET A 1 21.20 -12.06 32.82
N ILE A 2 21.09 -12.67 31.63
CA ILE A 2 22.23 -13.25 30.93
C ILE A 2 22.77 -12.14 30.04
N ASN A 3 23.96 -11.65 30.36
CA ASN A 3 24.67 -10.64 29.59
C ASN A 3 25.34 -11.39 28.42
N ILE A 4 24.73 -11.34 27.24
CA ILE A 4 25.30 -11.94 26.03
C ILE A 4 26.28 -10.91 25.45
N ASP A 5 27.56 -11.16 25.70
CA ASP A 5 28.67 -10.41 25.13
C ASP A 5 28.84 -10.83 23.66
N CYS A 6 28.20 -10.09 22.76
CA CYS A 6 28.24 -10.37 21.33
C CYS A 6 29.47 -9.66 20.72
N ASN A 7 30.49 -10.46 20.37
CA ASN A 7 31.67 -10.02 19.62
C ASN A 7 31.25 -9.51 18.22
N GLU A 8 32.09 -8.68 17.58
CA GLU A 8 31.79 -7.91 16.35
C GLU A 8 31.32 -8.72 15.11
N ASP A 9 31.35 -10.06 15.18
CA ASP A 9 30.94 -11.02 14.13
C ASP A 9 29.65 -11.81 14.49
N CYS A 10 28.69 -11.20 15.20
CA CYS A 10 27.48 -11.88 15.66
C CYS A 10 26.45 -12.21 14.55
N ARG A 11 26.73 -13.25 13.75
CA ARG A 11 25.81 -13.90 12.78
C ARG A 11 24.46 -14.33 13.36
N TYR A 12 24.38 -14.49 14.68
CA TYR A 12 23.14 -14.86 15.38
C TYR A 12 22.08 -13.76 15.31
N LEU A 13 22.49 -12.48 15.38
CA LEU A 13 21.58 -11.34 15.29
C LEU A 13 21.05 -11.17 13.85
N GLU A 14 21.87 -11.46 12.84
CA GLU A 14 21.43 -11.52 11.43
C GLU A 14 20.40 -12.62 11.19
N GLY A 15 20.61 -13.80 11.78
CA GLY A 15 19.65 -14.91 11.72
C GLY A 15 18.30 -14.58 12.36
N VAL A 16 18.30 -13.88 13.49
CA VAL A 16 17.08 -13.41 14.17
C VAL A 16 16.36 -12.34 13.36
N ALA A 17 17.09 -11.36 12.81
CA ALA A 17 16.52 -10.33 11.94
C ALA A 17 15.91 -10.92 10.66
N TYR A 18 16.58 -11.91 10.06
CA TYR A 18 16.09 -12.63 8.89
C TYR A 18 14.82 -13.45 9.19
N GLN A 19 14.77 -14.15 10.33
CA GLN A 19 13.58 -14.89 10.76
C GLN A 19 12.40 -13.96 11.01
N LYS A 20 12.64 -12.84 11.71
CA LYS A 20 11.64 -11.80 11.94
C LYS A 20 11.09 -11.25 10.62
N GLY A 21 11.96 -10.98 9.65
CA GLY A 21 11.54 -10.57 8.30
C GLY A 21 10.59 -11.57 7.62
N ARG A 22 10.89 -12.87 7.69
CA ARG A 22 10.03 -13.92 7.12
C ARG A 22 8.69 -14.07 7.84
N GLU A 23 8.68 -13.90 9.17
CA GLU A 23 7.43 -13.93 9.94
C GLU A 23 6.54 -12.76 9.58
N GLU A 24 7.12 -11.56 9.47
CA GLU A 24 6.42 -10.36 9.03
C GLU A 24 5.86 -10.51 7.61
N GLU A 25 6.63 -11.08 6.68
CA GLU A 25 6.15 -11.35 5.32
C GLU A 25 5.00 -12.35 5.29
N LYS A 26 5.07 -13.42 6.10
CA LYS A 26 3.97 -14.40 6.23
C LYS A 26 2.72 -13.75 6.79
N GLU A 27 2.87 -12.92 7.81
CA GLU A 27 1.76 -12.22 8.45
C GLU A 27 1.05 -11.30 7.46
N PHE A 28 1.81 -10.45 6.75
CA PHE A 28 1.22 -9.56 5.74
C PHE A 28 0.65 -10.32 4.54
N SER A 29 1.23 -11.47 4.17
CA SER A 29 0.65 -12.32 3.11
C SER A 29 -0.73 -12.84 3.51
N LYS A 30 -0.90 -13.30 4.76
CA LYS A 30 -2.21 -13.72 5.28
C LYS A 30 -3.21 -12.56 5.33
N LEU A 31 -2.77 -11.37 5.74
CA LEU A 31 -3.62 -10.18 5.74
C LEU A 31 -4.07 -9.82 4.32
N MET A 32 -3.16 -9.83 3.35
CA MET A 32 -3.50 -9.58 1.95
C MET A 32 -4.43 -10.66 1.36
N GLU A 33 -4.24 -11.93 1.71
CA GLU A 33 -5.14 -13.02 1.30
C GLU A 33 -6.58 -12.85 1.80
N SER A 34 -6.77 -12.13 2.92
CA SER A 34 -8.10 -11.87 3.48
C SER A 34 -8.86 -10.72 2.82
N VAL A 35 -8.20 -9.95 1.95
CA VAL A 35 -8.81 -8.81 1.24
C VAL A 35 -9.46 -9.32 -0.05
N PRO A 36 -10.72 -8.95 -0.35
CA PRO A 36 -11.33 -9.23 -1.65
C PRO A 36 -10.54 -8.53 -2.78
N HIS A 37 -9.95 -9.33 -3.68
CA HIS A 37 -9.13 -8.86 -4.81
C HIS A 37 -9.33 -9.72 -6.07
N GLY A 38 -10.45 -10.44 -6.15
CA GLY A 38 -10.80 -11.27 -7.29
C GLY A 38 -11.55 -10.45 -8.35
N GLN A 39 -11.55 -10.92 -9.61
CA GLN A 39 -12.22 -10.22 -10.72
C GLN A 39 -13.70 -9.86 -10.45
N TYR A 40 -14.41 -10.65 -9.66
CA TYR A 40 -15.83 -10.45 -9.34
C TYR A 40 -16.08 -10.02 -7.89
N ASP A 41 -15.03 -10.03 -7.06
CA ASP A 41 -15.07 -9.79 -5.62
C ASP A 41 -13.84 -8.96 -5.26
N ASP A 42 -13.70 -7.82 -5.94
CA ASP A 42 -12.68 -6.83 -5.62
C ASP A 42 -13.32 -5.77 -4.73
N ILE A 43 -12.61 -5.39 -3.67
CA ILE A 43 -13.03 -4.30 -2.80
C ILE A 43 -13.17 -2.98 -3.57
N PHE A 44 -12.48 -2.81 -4.70
CA PHE A 44 -12.63 -1.63 -5.57
C PHE A 44 -13.97 -1.52 -6.31
N HIS A 45 -14.85 -2.53 -6.22
CA HIS A 45 -16.24 -2.36 -6.64
C HIS A 45 -17.03 -1.39 -5.74
N ASP A 46 -16.56 -1.19 -4.51
CA ASP A 46 -17.07 -0.15 -3.62
C ASP A 46 -16.48 1.21 -4.02
N MET A 47 -17.36 2.17 -4.31
CA MET A 47 -16.99 3.49 -4.81
C MET A 47 -16.15 4.27 -3.79
N GLU A 48 -16.47 4.20 -2.50
CA GLU A 48 -15.74 4.94 -1.47
C GLU A 48 -14.30 4.41 -1.33
N VAL A 49 -14.15 3.09 -1.45
CA VAL A 49 -12.85 2.40 -1.45
C VAL A 49 -12.04 2.78 -2.69
N ALA A 50 -12.66 2.78 -3.87
CA ALA A 50 -12.02 3.14 -5.12
C ALA A 50 -11.55 4.60 -5.13
N MET A 51 -12.36 5.52 -4.60
CA MET A 51 -12.01 6.94 -4.46
C MET A 51 -10.80 7.12 -3.54
N MET A 52 -10.81 6.54 -2.34
CA MET A 52 -9.67 6.62 -1.41
C MET A 52 -8.40 6.01 -2.03
N ALA A 53 -8.51 4.89 -2.72
CA ALA A 53 -7.38 4.29 -3.42
C ALA A 53 -6.82 5.23 -4.50
N GLY A 54 -7.70 5.88 -5.27
CA GLY A 54 -7.34 6.88 -6.27
C GLY A 54 -6.65 8.11 -5.67
N GLU A 55 -7.12 8.61 -4.52
CA GLU A 55 -6.48 9.71 -3.79
C GLU A 55 -5.04 9.37 -3.38
N ILE A 56 -4.85 8.17 -2.79
CA ILE A 56 -3.52 7.70 -2.35
C ILE A 56 -2.60 7.50 -3.57
N GLU A 57 -3.10 6.86 -4.62
CA GLU A 57 -2.33 6.61 -5.84
C GLU A 57 -1.94 7.90 -6.57
N THR A 58 -2.85 8.88 -6.63
CA THR A 58 -2.57 10.22 -7.14
C THR A 58 -1.47 10.90 -6.33
N TYR A 59 -1.54 10.80 -4.99
CA TYR A 59 -0.52 11.35 -4.11
C TYR A 59 0.88 10.74 -4.38
N ILE A 60 0.96 9.41 -4.55
CA ILE A 60 2.21 8.74 -4.91
C ILE A 60 2.71 9.14 -6.29
N ARG A 61 1.82 9.18 -7.29
CA ARG A 61 2.15 9.61 -8.66
C ARG A 61 2.77 11.00 -8.66
N ASP A 62 2.19 11.93 -7.92
CA ASP A 62 2.68 13.31 -7.86
C ASP A 62 4.06 13.40 -7.20
N ILE A 63 4.34 12.59 -6.16
CA ILE A 63 5.68 12.48 -5.58
C ILE A 63 6.68 11.90 -6.60
N TYR A 64 6.28 10.85 -7.32
CA TYR A 64 7.10 10.20 -8.33
C TYR A 64 7.47 11.14 -9.48
N ILE A 65 6.50 11.88 -10.02
CA ILE A 65 6.69 12.81 -11.14
C ILE A 65 7.53 14.02 -10.71
N LYS A 66 7.29 14.58 -9.53
CA LYS A 66 8.07 15.72 -9.02
C LYS A 66 9.54 15.36 -8.82
N GLY A 67 9.83 14.12 -8.41
CA GLY A 67 11.19 13.63 -8.24
C GLY A 67 11.93 14.18 -7.00
N ASP A 68 11.26 14.95 -6.12
CA ASP A 68 11.84 15.48 -4.88
C ASP A 68 12.28 14.38 -3.89
N ILE A 69 11.65 13.21 -4.01
CA ILE A 69 11.95 12.02 -3.23
C ILE A 69 12.12 10.89 -4.24
N GLN A 70 13.31 10.28 -4.27
CA GLN A 70 13.53 9.09 -5.07
C GLN A 70 12.75 7.93 -4.43
N ILE A 71 11.69 7.49 -5.11
CA ILE A 71 10.85 6.39 -4.66
C ILE A 71 10.93 5.22 -5.64
N THR A 72 10.79 4.02 -5.11
CA THR A 72 10.75 2.75 -5.84
C THR A 72 9.53 1.98 -5.39
N ASP A 73 9.06 1.01 -6.17
CA ASP A 73 7.88 0.21 -5.83
C ASP A 73 8.05 -0.47 -4.45
N LYS A 74 9.28 -0.92 -4.15
CA LYS A 74 9.65 -1.47 -2.84
C LYS A 74 9.49 -0.44 -1.72
N LEU A 75 9.93 0.80 -1.93
CA LEU A 75 9.80 1.86 -0.93
C LEU A 75 8.32 2.21 -0.69
N VAL A 76 7.50 2.26 -1.74
CA VAL A 76 6.05 2.50 -1.61
C VAL A 76 5.39 1.36 -0.82
N TYR A 77 5.67 0.11 -1.18
CA TYR A 77 5.16 -1.07 -0.48
C TYR A 77 5.50 -1.04 1.02
N GLU A 78 6.77 -0.80 1.36
CA GLU A 78 7.20 -0.72 2.76
C GLU A 78 6.59 0.49 3.49
N SER A 79 6.35 1.60 2.79
CA SER A 79 5.68 2.76 3.38
C SER A 79 4.22 2.47 3.70
N TYR A 80 3.46 1.85 2.79
CA TYR A 80 2.09 1.41 3.05
C TYR A 80 2.03 0.41 4.21
N LYS A 81 2.97 -0.54 4.26
CA LYS A 81 3.09 -1.49 5.37
C LYS A 81 3.28 -0.79 6.72
N LYS A 82 4.11 0.25 6.78
CA LYS A 82 4.34 1.05 8.01
C LYS A 82 3.11 1.87 8.41
N VAL A 83 2.41 2.47 7.45
CA VAL A 83 1.13 3.16 7.71
C VAL A 83 0.13 2.17 8.32
N TYR A 84 0.01 0.98 7.72
CA TYR A 84 -0.89 -0.06 8.20
C TYR A 84 -0.56 -0.47 9.65
N ARG A 85 0.73 -0.74 9.94
CA ARG A 85 1.20 -1.09 11.28
C ARG A 85 0.84 -0.05 12.33
N LYS A 86 1.10 1.22 12.03
CA LYS A 86 0.84 2.31 12.98
C LYS A 86 -0.65 2.45 13.28
N HIS A 87 -1.51 2.47 12.26
CA HIS A 87 -2.91 2.87 12.44
C HIS A 87 -3.90 1.71 12.67
N PHE A 88 -3.52 0.48 12.29
CA PHE A 88 -4.40 -0.69 12.40
C PHE A 88 -3.84 -1.81 13.29
N LYS A 89 -2.54 -1.78 13.62
CA LYS A 89 -1.93 -2.68 14.63
C LYS A 89 -1.46 -1.97 15.89
N ASN A 90 -1.59 -0.64 15.96
CA ASN A 90 -1.13 0.19 17.08
C ASN A 90 0.36 0.00 17.41
N GLU A 91 1.18 -0.30 16.39
CA GLU A 91 2.62 -0.43 16.56
C GLU A 91 3.27 0.95 16.71
N LEU A 92 4.13 1.11 17.72
CA LEU A 92 4.95 2.31 17.89
C LEU A 92 6.07 2.31 16.85
N ILE A 93 6.06 3.33 15.99
CA ILE A 93 7.12 3.56 15.01
C ILE A 93 7.80 4.88 15.35
N GLU A 94 9.08 4.82 15.71
CA GLU A 94 9.87 6.01 16.04
C GLU A 94 10.04 6.90 14.79
N GLY A 95 9.64 8.17 14.90
CA GLY A 95 9.53 9.07 13.75
C GLY A 95 10.88 9.50 13.14
N ASP A 96 11.97 9.39 13.88
CA ASP A 96 13.34 9.60 13.41
C ASP A 96 13.79 8.51 12.43
N LYS A 97 13.27 7.28 12.58
CA LYS A 97 13.56 6.12 11.72
C LYS A 97 12.69 6.04 10.46
N LEU A 98 11.76 6.99 10.28
CA LEU A 98 10.89 7.03 9.11
C LEU A 98 11.52 7.79 7.95
N ASP A 99 11.52 7.16 6.78
CA ASP A 99 11.87 7.79 5.51
C ASP A 99 10.86 8.88 5.13
N LYS A 100 11.26 9.75 4.19
CA LYS A 100 10.46 10.91 3.78
C LYS A 100 9.10 10.52 3.19
N LEU A 101 9.03 9.41 2.45
CA LEU A 101 7.79 8.95 1.85
C LEU A 101 6.81 8.48 2.93
N THR A 102 7.27 7.66 3.87
CA THR A 102 6.44 7.18 4.97
C THR A 102 5.92 8.35 5.81
N LYS A 103 6.75 9.35 6.11
CA LYS A 103 6.31 10.56 6.83
C LYS A 103 5.18 11.29 6.11
N ARG A 104 5.32 11.46 4.80
CA ARG A 104 4.31 12.09 3.94
C ARG A 104 3.00 11.31 3.87
N LEU A 105 3.07 9.98 3.75
CA LEU A 105 1.89 9.13 3.76
C LEU A 105 1.19 9.09 5.11
N LEU A 106 1.94 9.13 6.21
CA LEU A 106 1.35 9.26 7.55
C LEU A 106 0.62 10.59 7.72
N GLN A 107 1.22 11.68 7.22
CA GLN A 107 0.55 12.99 7.23
C GLN A 107 -0.71 12.98 6.36
N LEU A 108 -0.67 12.36 5.18
CA LEU A 108 -1.85 12.17 4.33
C LEU A 108 -2.94 11.41 5.08
N PHE A 109 -2.59 10.29 5.74
CA PHE A 109 -3.52 9.50 6.54
C PHE A 109 -4.13 10.35 7.66
N ASP A 110 -3.28 10.95 8.50
CA ASP A 110 -3.70 11.74 9.66
C ASP A 110 -4.58 12.93 9.27
N SER A 111 -4.39 13.50 8.07
CA SER A 111 -5.16 14.66 7.59
C SER A 111 -6.51 14.28 6.96
N ASN A 112 -6.67 13.04 6.49
CA ASN A 112 -7.88 12.61 5.76
C ASN A 112 -8.70 11.55 6.51
N ILE A 113 -8.20 11.02 7.63
CA ILE A 113 -8.83 9.91 8.34
C ILE A 113 -10.27 10.21 8.77
N GLU A 114 -10.58 11.43 9.22
CA GLU A 114 -11.95 11.81 9.60
C GLU A 114 -12.91 11.76 8.39
N MET A 115 -12.44 12.18 7.21
CA MET A 115 -13.23 12.13 5.97
C MET A 115 -13.41 10.68 5.49
N TRP A 116 -12.37 9.86 5.56
CA TRP A 116 -12.47 8.45 5.17
C TRP A 116 -13.37 7.68 6.13
N GLU A 117 -13.26 7.88 7.45
CA GLU A 117 -14.13 7.22 8.44
C GLU A 117 -15.57 7.74 8.39
N PHE A 118 -15.82 8.93 7.82
CA PHE A 118 -17.18 9.39 7.54
C PHE A 118 -17.85 8.61 6.41
N ASN A 119 -17.08 8.19 5.39
CA ASN A 119 -17.60 7.53 4.20
C ASN A 119 -17.54 5.99 4.29
N MET A 120 -16.62 5.42 5.06
CA MET A 120 -16.45 3.97 5.15
C MET A 120 -15.96 3.51 6.53
N GLU A 121 -16.20 2.24 6.85
CA GLU A 121 -15.68 1.65 8.08
C GLU A 121 -14.15 1.65 8.12
N ARG A 122 -13.58 1.88 9.30
CA ARG A 122 -12.12 1.82 9.53
C ARG A 122 -11.49 0.50 9.06
N SER A 123 -12.21 -0.61 9.15
CA SER A 123 -11.79 -1.91 8.62
C SER A 123 -11.49 -1.86 7.11
N LYS A 124 -12.37 -1.22 6.32
CA LYS A 124 -12.21 -1.03 4.87
C LYS A 124 -11.03 -0.12 4.54
N ILE A 125 -10.80 0.95 5.30
CA ILE A 125 -9.62 1.82 5.16
C ILE A 125 -8.33 0.99 5.26
N GLY A 126 -8.25 0.08 6.25
CA GLY A 126 -7.12 -0.83 6.38
C GLY A 126 -6.98 -1.78 5.18
N GLN A 127 -8.09 -2.30 4.66
CA GLN A 127 -8.10 -3.15 3.48
C GLN A 127 -7.64 -2.43 2.21
N VAL A 128 -7.90 -1.13 2.06
CA VAL A 128 -7.38 -0.32 0.94
C VAL A 128 -5.85 -0.38 0.88
N PHE A 129 -5.17 -0.14 2.01
CA PHE A 129 -3.70 -0.22 2.05
C PHE A 129 -3.19 -1.63 1.69
N LEU A 130 -3.83 -2.67 2.21
CA LEU A 130 -3.48 -4.05 1.88
C LEU A 130 -3.73 -4.36 0.40
N ARG A 131 -4.83 -3.87 -0.18
CA ARG A 131 -5.16 -4.06 -1.59
C ARG A 131 -4.16 -3.35 -2.51
N LEU A 132 -3.75 -2.13 -2.16
CA LEU A 132 -2.69 -1.41 -2.88
C LEU A 132 -1.35 -2.11 -2.79
N MET A 133 -1.03 -2.74 -1.65
CA MET A 133 0.16 -3.59 -1.52
C MET A 133 0.12 -4.82 -2.43
N ILE A 134 -1.06 -5.43 -2.63
CA ILE A 134 -1.26 -6.51 -3.62
C ILE A 134 -0.98 -6.01 -5.04
N THR A 135 -1.54 -4.86 -5.41
CA THR A 135 -1.30 -4.22 -6.72
C THR A 135 0.20 -4.02 -6.94
N ILE A 136 0.92 -3.42 -5.99
CA ILE A 136 2.38 -3.23 -6.09
C ILE A 136 3.10 -4.57 -6.28
N LYS A 137 2.75 -5.60 -5.51
CA LYS A 137 3.36 -6.93 -5.62
C LYS A 137 3.18 -7.54 -7.02
N ASN A 138 1.97 -7.46 -7.57
CA ASN A 138 1.65 -8.01 -8.88
C ASN A 138 2.41 -7.30 -10.01
N MET A 139 2.61 -5.98 -9.87
CA MET A 139 3.26 -5.15 -10.90
C MET A 139 4.79 -5.16 -10.81
N SER A 140 5.35 -5.30 -9.60
CA SER A 140 6.79 -5.28 -9.36
C SER A 140 7.49 -6.61 -9.74
N GLY A 141 6.74 -7.71 -9.80
CA GLY A 141 7.28 -9.07 -10.02
C GLY A 141 7.53 -9.47 -11.48
N GLY A 142 7.25 -8.57 -12.45
CA GLY A 142 7.34 -8.85 -13.89
C GLY A 142 8.58 -8.26 -14.59
N ARG A 143 8.52 -8.15 -15.93
CA ARG A 143 9.60 -7.58 -16.79
C ARG A 143 10.04 -6.15 -16.42
N LEU A 144 9.24 -5.42 -15.65
CA LEU A 144 9.40 -3.98 -15.40
C LEU A 144 10.20 -3.65 -14.13
N GLY A 145 10.60 -4.65 -13.33
CA GLY A 145 11.47 -4.43 -12.16
C GLY A 145 10.91 -3.38 -11.19
N GLU A 146 11.80 -2.81 -10.37
CA GLU A 146 11.53 -1.94 -9.20
C GLU A 146 10.63 -0.69 -9.39
N PHE A 147 10.06 -0.48 -10.60
CA PHE A 147 9.30 0.70 -10.98
C PHE A 147 8.03 0.37 -11.81
N GLY A 148 7.59 -0.88 -11.86
CA GLY A 148 6.41 -1.29 -12.63
C GLY A 148 5.13 -0.56 -12.19
N TYR A 149 4.88 -0.50 -10.88
CA TYR A 149 3.73 0.20 -10.31
C TYR A 149 3.85 1.71 -10.52
N LEU A 150 5.00 2.31 -10.19
CA LEU A 150 5.21 3.75 -10.35
C LEU A 150 5.07 4.22 -11.81
N ASN A 151 5.60 3.45 -12.77
CA ASN A 151 5.42 3.74 -14.19
C ASN A 151 3.96 3.59 -14.62
N HIS A 152 3.24 2.61 -14.08
CA HIS A 152 1.81 2.49 -14.35
C HIS A 152 1.04 3.71 -13.85
N LEU A 153 1.28 4.15 -12.61
CA LEU A 153 0.64 5.35 -12.07
C LEU A 153 0.91 6.57 -12.95
N LYS A 154 2.18 6.78 -13.33
CA LYS A 154 2.58 7.90 -14.19
C LYS A 154 1.86 7.92 -15.54
N ASN A 155 1.59 6.75 -16.11
CA ASN A 155 1.10 6.65 -17.48
C ASN A 155 -0.43 6.47 -17.58
N ASN A 156 -1.10 6.02 -16.51
CA ASN A 156 -2.50 5.57 -16.58
C ASN A 156 -3.46 6.27 -15.60
N LEU A 157 -2.97 7.04 -14.62
CA LEU A 157 -3.84 7.90 -13.82
C LEU A 157 -4.18 9.17 -14.59
N PHE A 158 -5.36 9.19 -15.20
CA PHE A 158 -6.01 10.40 -15.71
C PHE A 158 -6.92 11.00 -14.61
N ASP A 159 -7.22 12.29 -14.70
CA ASP A 159 -8.32 12.89 -13.91
C ASP A 159 -9.61 12.16 -14.30
N THR A 160 -10.17 11.37 -13.38
CA THR A 160 -11.39 10.62 -13.65
C THR A 160 -12.46 11.00 -12.64
N ASP A 161 -13.42 11.76 -13.15
CA ASP A 161 -14.75 11.92 -12.55
C ASP A 161 -15.49 10.59 -12.76
N LEU A 162 -15.80 9.87 -11.68
CA LEU A 162 -16.32 8.49 -11.70
C LEU A 162 -17.85 8.43 -11.44
N GLU A 163 -18.63 9.37 -11.98
CA GLU A 163 -20.09 9.30 -11.84
C GLU A 163 -20.66 8.08 -12.59
N ASP A 164 -21.44 7.23 -11.88
CA ASP A 164 -22.10 6.01 -12.37
C ASP A 164 -21.12 4.93 -12.96
N GLN A 165 -19.88 4.89 -12.48
CA GLN A 165 -18.84 3.97 -12.97
C GLN A 165 -18.16 3.21 -11.83
N PHE A 166 -17.75 1.95 -12.08
CA PHE A 166 -16.97 1.14 -11.14
C PHE A 166 -15.63 0.72 -11.75
N ILE A 167 -14.62 0.55 -10.90
CA ILE A 167 -13.27 0.16 -11.31
C ILE A 167 -13.08 -1.34 -11.10
N VAL A 168 -12.65 -2.03 -12.14
CA VAL A 168 -12.20 -3.43 -12.09
C VAL A 168 -10.69 -3.44 -12.27
N GLU A 169 -9.97 -4.11 -11.38
CA GLU A 169 -8.54 -4.36 -11.57
C GLU A 169 -8.33 -5.78 -12.12
N ASP A 170 -7.54 -5.90 -13.20
CA ASP A 170 -7.15 -7.19 -13.74
C ASP A 170 -6.05 -7.86 -12.88
N LYS A 171 -5.76 -9.13 -13.18
CA LYS A 171 -4.72 -9.90 -12.48
C LYS A 171 -3.29 -9.33 -12.59
N PHE A 172 -3.08 -8.35 -13.45
CA PHE A 172 -1.80 -7.68 -13.67
C PHE A 172 -1.74 -6.29 -13.01
N GLY A 173 -2.81 -5.88 -12.30
CA GLY A 173 -2.89 -4.58 -11.65
C GLY A 173 -3.42 -3.47 -12.54
N ASN A 174 -3.90 -3.76 -13.76
CA ASN A 174 -4.46 -2.73 -14.62
C ASN A 174 -5.91 -2.46 -14.23
N LYS A 175 -6.24 -1.19 -14.00
CA LYS A 175 -7.60 -0.74 -13.69
C LYS A 175 -8.34 -0.36 -14.97
N THR A 176 -9.54 -0.91 -15.16
CA THR A 176 -10.48 -0.54 -16.22
C THR A 176 -11.77 -0.04 -15.62
N ILE A 177 -12.33 1.02 -16.22
CA ILE A 177 -13.56 1.63 -15.76
C ILE A 177 -14.74 1.06 -16.54
N HIS A 178 -15.76 0.61 -15.83
CA HIS A 178 -17.00 0.08 -16.40
C HIS A 178 -18.18 0.97 -15.99
N SER A 179 -19.05 1.28 -16.96
CA SER A 179 -20.30 1.97 -16.69
C SER A 179 -21.33 1.03 -16.07
N ILE A 180 -22.09 1.53 -15.10
CA ILE A 180 -23.27 0.82 -14.60
C ILE A 180 -24.36 1.00 -15.68
N GLU A 181 -24.65 -0.06 -16.44
CA GLU A 181 -25.86 -0.08 -17.27
C GLU A 181 -27.08 -0.03 -16.34
N LYS A 182 -27.78 1.10 -16.33
CA LYS A 182 -29.11 1.21 -15.68
C LYS A 182 -30.11 0.55 -16.61
N ASP A 183 -30.54 -0.66 -16.27
CA ASP A 183 -31.73 -1.31 -16.84
C ASP A 183 -33.01 -0.49 -16.59
#